data_AF-A0A9P6BIQ6-F1
#
_entry.id   AF-A0A9P6BIQ6-F1
#
_cell.length_a   1.000
_cell.length_b   1.000
_cell.length_c   1.000
_cell.angle_alpha   90.00
_cell.angle_beta   90.00
_cell.angle_gamma   90.00
#
_symmetry.space_group_name_H-M   'P 1'
#
loop_
_entity.id
_entity.type
_entity.pdbx_description
1 polymer ?
#
loop_
_entity_poly.entity_id
_entity_poly.type
_entity_poly.pdbx_seq_one_letter_code
_entity_poly.pdbx_strand_id
1 'polypeptide(L)'
;TTLDDITTFAKTVGIFNPSQPLFDAVAPSFYQMVVNSTFMKKLNAGSDIAPGVTFANIATKYDEVVTPYENCYQNDTGVTNVLLQNYCGLSLNEHLTMVNSMVVLQFVLNQLDPSTAATPNCFSSLTL
;
A
#
# COMPACT_ATOMS: atom_id res chain seq x y z
N THR A 1 -4.26 -12.19 -10.56
CA THR A 1 -3.76 -11.35 -11.66
C THR A 1 -3.61 -9.96 -11.11
N THR A 2 -2.37 -9.55 -10.84
CA THR A 2 -2.12 -8.24 -10.23
C THR A 2 -2.01 -7.10 -11.23
N LEU A 3 -2.05 -5.84 -10.79
CA LEU A 3 -1.73 -4.71 -11.67
C LEU A 3 -0.28 -4.79 -12.15
N ASP A 4 0.63 -5.27 -11.30
CA ASP A 4 2.02 -5.58 -11.68
C ASP A 4 2.15 -6.80 -12.60
N ASP A 5 1.34 -7.85 -12.41
CA ASP A 5 1.27 -8.99 -13.34
C ASP A 5 0.65 -8.57 -14.67
N ILE A 6 -0.33 -7.66 -14.67
CA ILE A 6 -0.97 -7.12 -15.88
C ILE A 6 -0.02 -6.17 -16.59
N THR A 7 0.71 -5.30 -15.88
CA THR A 7 1.70 -4.42 -16.51
C THR A 7 2.93 -5.20 -16.97
N THR A 8 3.38 -6.20 -16.21
CA THR A 8 4.45 -7.13 -16.60
C THR A 8 4.00 -7.96 -17.79
N PHE A 9 2.83 -8.61 -17.74
CA PHE A 9 2.25 -9.33 -18.86
C PHE A 9 2.09 -8.43 -20.08
N ALA A 10 1.55 -7.23 -19.94
CA ALA A 10 1.35 -6.31 -21.06
C ALA A 10 2.66 -5.73 -21.60
N LYS A 11 3.71 -5.57 -20.77
CA LYS A 11 5.08 -5.29 -21.24
C LYS A 11 5.65 -6.51 -21.98
N THR A 12 5.45 -7.72 -21.44
CA THR A 12 5.90 -9.00 -22.02
C THR A 12 5.21 -9.34 -23.34
N VAL A 13 3.92 -9.01 -23.50
CA VAL A 13 3.17 -9.19 -24.76
C VAL A 13 3.19 -7.96 -25.67
N GLY A 14 3.95 -6.91 -25.31
CA GLY A 14 4.20 -5.75 -26.17
C GLY A 14 3.02 -4.78 -26.34
N ILE A 15 1.99 -4.85 -25.49
CA ILE A 15 0.78 -4.00 -25.56
C ILE A 15 0.92 -2.75 -24.69
N PHE A 16 1.77 -2.76 -23.65
CA PHE A 16 1.90 -1.63 -22.72
C PHE A 16 2.74 -0.47 -23.27
N ASN A 17 3.69 -0.72 -24.16
CA ASN A 17 4.53 0.34 -24.74
C ASN A 17 3.82 1.17 -25.85
N PRO A 18 2.94 0.61 -26.70
CA PRO A 18 2.21 1.40 -27.70
C PRO A 18 1.05 2.25 -27.14
N SER A 19 0.54 1.96 -25.93
CA SER A 19 -0.58 2.71 -25.33
C SER A 19 -0.15 3.86 -24.41
N GLN A 20 1.14 4.00 -24.10
CA GLN A 20 1.63 4.99 -23.14
C GLN A 20 1.16 6.43 -23.44
N PRO A 21 1.19 6.94 -24.69
CA PRO A 21 0.71 8.30 -24.98
C PRO A 21 -0.78 8.51 -24.70
N LEU A 22 -1.60 7.46 -24.84
CA LEU A 22 -3.03 7.52 -24.54
C LEU A 22 -3.23 7.65 -23.02
N PHE A 23 -2.58 6.81 -22.23
CA PHE A 23 -2.67 6.87 -20.78
C PHE A 23 -2.06 8.14 -20.19
N ASP A 24 -0.95 8.64 -20.74
CA ASP A 24 -0.37 9.93 -20.33
C ASP A 24 -1.39 11.08 -20.48
N ALA A 25 -2.28 11.00 -21.47
CA ALA A 25 -3.29 12.02 -21.73
C ALA A 25 -4.56 11.90 -20.85
N VAL A 26 -5.03 10.69 -20.55
CA VAL A 26 -6.34 10.49 -19.89
C VAL A 26 -6.28 9.86 -18.50
N ALA A 27 -5.18 9.20 -18.16
CA ALA A 27 -5.01 8.52 -16.87
C ALA A 27 -3.51 8.39 -16.51
N PRO A 28 -2.79 9.52 -16.35
CA PRO A 28 -1.33 9.52 -16.17
C PRO A 28 -0.86 8.76 -14.92
N SER A 29 -1.73 8.64 -13.91
CA SER A 29 -1.43 7.92 -12.66
C SER A 29 -1.07 6.45 -12.89
N PHE A 30 -1.64 5.80 -13.92
CA PHE A 30 -1.38 4.39 -14.21
C PHE A 30 0.10 4.13 -14.51
N TYR A 31 0.78 5.02 -15.25
CA TYR A 31 2.22 4.88 -15.50
C TYR A 31 3.06 5.49 -14.38
N GLN A 32 2.57 6.54 -13.72
CA GLN A 32 3.29 7.17 -12.64
C GLN A 32 3.49 6.22 -11.45
N MET A 33 2.54 5.35 -11.14
CA MET A 33 2.62 4.39 -10.02
C MET A 33 3.45 3.14 -10.33
N VAL A 34 3.84 2.90 -11.58
CA VAL A 34 4.66 1.74 -11.96
C VAL A 34 6.05 1.85 -11.35
N VAL A 35 6.56 0.74 -10.82
CA VAL A 35 7.93 0.63 -10.30
C VAL A 35 8.93 1.13 -11.34
N ASN A 36 9.90 1.94 -10.90
CA ASN A 36 10.93 2.57 -11.73
C ASN A 36 10.45 3.62 -12.76
N SER A 37 9.18 4.06 -12.71
CA SER A 37 8.72 5.22 -13.49
C SER A 37 9.55 6.47 -13.15
N THR A 38 9.61 7.44 -14.06
CA THR A 38 10.28 8.73 -13.79
C THR A 38 9.68 9.42 -12.57
N PHE A 39 8.38 9.27 -12.35
CA PHE A 39 7.69 9.81 -11.18
C PHE A 39 8.13 9.12 -9.88
N MET A 40 8.05 7.78 -9.78
CA MET A 40 8.48 7.05 -8.59
C MET A 40 9.96 7.26 -8.27
N LYS A 41 10.82 7.32 -9.29
CA LYS A 41 12.25 7.62 -9.09
C LYS A 41 12.48 9.02 -8.50
N LYS A 42 11.69 10.00 -8.93
CA LYS A 42 11.78 11.37 -8.42
C LYS A 42 11.22 11.48 -6.99
N LEU A 43 10.08 10.82 -6.73
CA LEU A 43 9.47 10.77 -5.42
C LEU A 43 10.42 10.13 -4.40
N ASN A 44 10.91 8.93 -4.70
CA ASN A 44 11.76 8.14 -3.80
C ASN A 44 13.24 8.55 -3.82
N ALA A 45 13.60 9.72 -4.37
CA ALA A 45 14.99 10.18 -4.47
C ALA A 45 15.57 10.60 -3.10
N GLY A 46 14.71 10.80 -2.10
CA GLY A 46 15.08 11.20 -0.75
C GLY A 46 14.12 10.60 0.28
N SER A 47 14.13 11.17 1.48
CA SER A 47 13.18 10.81 2.54
C SER A 47 11.81 11.42 2.25
N ASP A 48 10.77 10.62 2.40
CA ASP A 48 9.37 11.08 2.32
C ASP A 48 8.85 11.61 3.67
N ILE A 49 9.70 11.66 4.71
CA ILE A 49 9.32 12.04 6.06
C ILE A 49 9.36 13.55 6.25
N ALA A 50 8.21 14.12 6.60
CA ALA A 50 8.09 15.52 7.00
C ALA A 50 8.36 15.69 8.51
N PRO A 51 9.07 16.77 8.94
CA PRO A 51 9.29 17.04 10.35
C PRO A 51 7.99 17.15 11.15
N GLY A 52 7.93 16.44 12.28
CA GLY A 52 6.77 16.46 13.19
C GLY A 52 5.58 15.62 12.74
N VAL A 53 5.70 14.83 11.66
CA VAL A 53 4.65 13.93 11.18
C VAL A 53 4.98 12.49 11.57
N THR A 54 3.98 11.78 12.09
CA THR A 54 4.05 10.33 12.35
C THR A 54 3.62 9.57 11.11
N PHE A 55 4.44 8.64 10.66
CA PHE A 55 4.18 7.81 9.48
C PHE A 55 3.92 6.37 9.89
N ALA A 56 2.83 5.80 9.38
CA ALA A 56 2.43 4.43 9.64
C ALA A 56 1.83 3.79 8.38
N ASN A 57 2.39 2.65 7.96
CA ASN A 57 1.95 1.88 6.81
C ASN A 57 1.48 0.51 7.27
N ILE A 58 0.30 0.09 6.81
CA ILE A 58 -0.23 -1.26 7.02
C ILE A 58 -0.47 -1.92 5.67
N ALA A 59 0.20 -3.05 5.44
CA ALA A 59 0.10 -3.82 4.21
C ALA A 59 -0.58 -5.17 4.45
N THR A 60 -1.00 -5.84 3.38
CA THR A 60 -1.52 -7.21 3.42
C THR A 60 -0.72 -8.09 2.49
N LYS A 61 -0.39 -9.31 2.91
CA LYS A 61 0.32 -10.27 2.05
C LYS A 61 -0.51 -10.76 0.86
N TYR A 62 -1.81 -10.46 0.87
CA TYR A 62 -2.76 -10.79 -0.18
C TYR A 62 -3.01 -9.62 -1.14
N ASP A 63 -2.20 -8.56 -1.08
CA ASP A 63 -2.30 -7.42 -1.99
C ASP A 63 -2.02 -7.89 -3.43
N GLU A 64 -3.02 -7.72 -4.28
CA GLU A 64 -3.02 -8.08 -5.68
C GLU A 64 -2.82 -6.87 -6.59
N VAL A 65 -2.50 -5.69 -6.08
CA VAL A 65 -2.27 -4.50 -6.90
C VAL A 65 -0.82 -4.06 -6.80
N VAL A 66 -0.30 -3.98 -5.59
CA VAL A 66 1.06 -3.56 -5.28
C VAL A 66 1.88 -4.78 -4.86
N THR A 67 2.70 -5.30 -5.77
CA THR A 67 3.49 -6.52 -5.53
C THR A 67 4.99 -6.32 -5.77
N PRO A 68 5.89 -6.80 -4.90
CA PRO A 68 5.60 -7.40 -3.59
C PRO A 68 4.95 -6.37 -2.64
N TYR A 69 4.14 -6.83 -1.67
CA TYR A 69 3.36 -5.93 -0.79
C TYR A 69 4.26 -5.01 0.04
N GLU A 70 5.52 -5.40 0.24
CA GLU A 70 6.55 -4.60 0.89
C GLU A 70 6.89 -3.31 0.12
N ASN A 71 6.49 -3.18 -1.16
CA ASN A 71 6.59 -1.91 -1.90
C ASN A 71 5.77 -0.77 -1.26
N CYS A 72 4.82 -1.09 -0.37
CA CYS A 72 4.06 -0.11 0.41
C CYS A 72 4.82 0.42 1.64
N TYR A 73 5.97 -0.16 2.00
CA TYR A 73 6.74 0.24 3.18
C TYR A 73 7.72 1.36 2.86
N GLN A 74 7.97 2.22 3.86
CA GLN A 74 9.01 3.24 3.82
C GLN A 74 10.18 2.82 4.73
N ASN A 75 11.41 3.05 4.28
CA ASN A 75 12.63 2.63 5.00
C ASN A 75 13.20 3.72 5.94
N ASP A 76 12.50 4.84 6.10
CA ASP A 76 12.94 5.93 6.95
C ASP A 76 12.83 5.60 8.44
N THR A 77 13.75 6.16 9.23
CA THR A 77 13.76 6.01 10.68
C THR A 77 12.50 6.59 11.30
N GLY A 78 11.85 5.82 12.18
CA GLY A 78 10.65 6.26 12.91
C GLY A 78 9.32 5.97 12.20
N VAL A 79 9.35 5.36 11.01
CA VAL A 79 8.13 4.85 10.34
C VAL A 79 7.69 3.54 10.97
N THR A 80 6.38 3.40 11.19
CA THR A 80 5.75 2.14 11.60
C THR A 80 5.27 1.37 10.37
N ASN A 81 5.95 0.29 10.00
CA ASN A 81 5.48 -0.61 8.94
C ASN A 81 4.96 -1.91 9.54
N VAL A 82 3.72 -2.30 9.23
CA VAL A 82 3.09 -3.51 9.79
C VAL A 82 2.39 -4.34 8.72
N LEU A 83 2.42 -5.65 8.92
CA LEU A 83 1.66 -6.60 8.13
C LEU A 83 0.34 -6.92 8.85
N LEU A 84 -0.80 -6.77 8.17
CA LEU A 84 -2.13 -7.08 8.71
C LEU A 84 -2.19 -8.48 9.33
N GLN A 85 -1.57 -9.46 8.67
CA GLN A 85 -1.57 -10.84 9.14
C GLN A 85 -0.78 -11.07 10.44
N ASN A 86 0.04 -10.12 10.88
CA ASN A 86 0.66 -10.18 12.21
C ASN A 86 -0.35 -9.87 13.34
N TYR A 87 -1.40 -9.10 13.05
CA TYR A 87 -2.49 -8.85 14.00
C TYR A 87 -3.59 -9.90 13.89
N CYS A 88 -3.93 -10.29 12.66
CA CYS A 88 -4.92 -11.33 12.42
C CYS A 88 -4.49 -12.24 11.27
N GLY A 89 -3.88 -13.38 11.59
CA GLY A 89 -3.45 -14.36 10.58
C GLY A 89 -4.60 -14.96 9.74
N LEU A 90 -5.84 -14.85 10.22
CA LEU A 90 -7.05 -15.28 9.52
C LEU A 90 -7.63 -14.22 8.58
N SER A 91 -7.14 -12.98 8.63
CA SER A 91 -7.61 -11.92 7.73
C SER A 91 -7.14 -12.18 6.30
N LEU A 92 -8.11 -12.25 5.39
CA LEU A 92 -7.91 -12.46 3.96
C LEU A 92 -8.18 -11.18 3.15
N ASN A 93 -8.15 -10.01 3.80
CA ASN A 93 -8.35 -8.74 3.11
C ASN A 93 -7.25 -8.55 2.04
N GLU A 94 -7.70 -8.30 0.83
CA GLU A 94 -6.94 -7.93 -0.35
C GLU A 94 -6.88 -6.39 -0.50
N HIS A 95 -6.29 -5.88 -1.58
CA HIS A 95 -6.00 -4.45 -1.74
C HIS A 95 -7.22 -3.53 -1.52
N LEU A 96 -8.37 -3.86 -2.13
CA LEU A 96 -9.58 -3.04 -2.08
C LEU A 96 -10.41 -3.28 -0.81
N THR A 97 -10.26 -4.42 -0.17
CA THR A 97 -11.01 -4.79 1.04
C THR A 97 -10.32 -4.42 2.34
N MET A 98 -9.05 -4.00 2.30
CA MET A 98 -8.33 -3.43 3.45
C MET A 98 -9.11 -2.32 4.15
N VAL A 99 -9.80 -1.46 3.38
CA VAL A 99 -10.56 -0.31 3.91
C VAL A 99 -11.75 -0.72 4.78
N ASN A 100 -12.25 -1.96 4.64
CA ASN A 100 -13.36 -2.50 5.41
C ASN A 100 -12.89 -3.42 6.56
N SER A 101 -11.57 -3.57 6.75
CA SER A 101 -11.02 -4.42 7.81
C SER A 101 -11.08 -3.71 9.16
N MET A 102 -11.80 -4.30 10.12
CA MET A 102 -11.86 -3.77 11.49
C MET A 102 -10.50 -3.83 12.20
N VAL A 103 -9.62 -4.75 11.80
CA VAL A 103 -8.24 -4.82 12.30
C VAL A 103 -7.43 -3.62 11.80
N VAL A 104 -7.58 -3.26 10.52
CA VAL A 104 -6.94 -2.08 9.93
C VAL A 104 -7.50 -0.81 10.56
N LEU A 105 -8.82 -0.72 10.75
CA LEU A 105 -9.44 0.43 11.39
C LEU A 105 -8.94 0.63 12.82
N GLN A 106 -8.85 -0.42 13.63
CA GLN A 106 -8.27 -0.34 14.97
C GLN A 106 -6.81 0.13 14.93
N PHE A 107 -6.01 -0.38 13.98
CA PHE A 107 -4.63 0.08 13.79
C PHE A 107 -4.57 1.58 13.47
N VAL A 108 -5.39 2.06 12.54
CA VAL A 108 -5.46 3.48 12.16
C VAL A 108 -5.85 4.35 13.36
N LEU A 109 -6.87 3.95 14.13
CA LEU A 109 -7.31 4.68 15.32
C LEU A 109 -6.20 4.77 16.38
N ASN A 110 -5.43 3.70 16.58
CA ASN A 110 -4.29 3.73 17.50
C ASN A 110 -3.18 4.71 17.06
N GLN A 111 -3.01 4.95 15.76
CA GLN A 111 -2.05 5.95 15.26
C GLN A 111 -2.57 7.38 15.44
N LEU A 112 -3.89 7.59 15.33
CA LEU A 112 -4.54 8.89 15.46
C LEU A 112 -4.71 9.32 16.93
N ASP A 113 -5.01 8.37 17.82
CA ASP A 113 -5.11 8.59 19.27
C ASP A 113 -4.38 7.48 20.05
N PRO A 114 -3.07 7.64 20.28
CA PRO A 114 -2.29 6.66 21.03
C PRO A 114 -2.72 6.51 22.50
N SER A 115 -3.44 7.48 23.06
CA SER A 115 -3.83 7.46 24.48
C SER A 115 -4.93 6.44 24.78
N THR A 116 -5.69 6.04 23.76
CA THR A 116 -6.78 5.07 23.85
C THR A 116 -6.47 3.76 23.10
N ALA A 117 -5.21 3.57 22.68
CA ALA A 117 -4.82 2.49 21.81
C ALA A 117 -5.09 1.09 22.40
N ALA A 118 -5.66 0.20 21.58
CA ALA A 118 -5.90 -1.20 21.90
C ALA A 118 -5.28 -2.11 20.84
N THR A 119 -4.66 -3.23 21.24
CA THR A 119 -3.97 -4.12 20.30
C THR A 119 -4.93 -4.67 19.24
N PRO A 120 -4.72 -4.36 17.93
CA PRO A 120 -5.54 -4.90 16.86
C PRO A 120 -5.45 -6.43 16.83
N ASN A 121 -6.57 -7.09 16.62
CA ASN A 121 -6.64 -8.56 16.53
C ASN A 121 -7.88 -9.00 15.74
N CYS A 122 -8.03 -10.30 15.50
CA CYS A 122 -9.16 -10.82 14.72
C CYS A 122 -10.55 -10.48 15.28
N PHE A 123 -10.67 -10.05 16.54
CA PHE A 123 -11.91 -9.68 17.21
C PHE A 123 -12.12 -8.16 17.31
N SER A 124 -11.30 -7.34 16.63
CA SER A 124 -11.46 -5.87 16.66
C SER A 124 -12.83 -5.37 16.19
N SER A 125 -13.64 -6.19 15.53
CA SER A 125 -15.05 -5.86 15.24
C SER A 125 -15.96 -5.82 16.47
N LEU A 126 -15.52 -6.32 17.63
CA LEU A 126 -16.32 -6.41 18.86
C LEU A 126 -16.03 -5.27 19.85
N THR A 127 -15.01 -4.46 19.58
CA THR A 127 -14.49 -3.44 20.50
C THR A 127 -14.68 -2.01 20.01
N LEU A 128 -15.22 -1.84 18.80
CA LEU A 128 -15.52 -0.55 18.16
C LEU A 128 -17.00 -0.17 18.30
#